data_AF-A0A5C4QSI4-F1
#
_entry.id   AF-A0A5C4QSI4-F1
#
_cell.length_a   1.000
_cell.length_b   1.000
_cell.length_c   1.000
_cell.angle_alpha   90.00
_cell.angle_beta   90.00
_cell.angle_gamma   90.00
#
_symmetry.space_group_name_H-M   'P 1'
#
loop_
_entity.id
_entity.type
_entity.pdbx_description
1 polymer ?
#
loop_
_entity_poly.entity_id
_entity_poly.type
_entity_poly.pdbx_seq_one_letter_code
_entity_poly.pdbx_strand_id
1 'polypeptide(L)' 'LATPRPRVPAGSVALAGPYAGIYPGPSPGGWLLVGRTDLVLFDVHDEPPARLGPGTEMRMEVR' A
#
# COMPACT_ATOMS: atom_id res chain seq x y z
N LEU A 1 7.91 -9.20 10.18
CA LEU A 1 9.22 -8.78 10.76
C LEU A 1 9.13 -8.87 12.28
N ALA A 2 10.21 -9.17 12.98
CA ALA A 2 10.20 -9.21 14.46
C ALA A 2 9.95 -7.83 15.09
N THR A 3 10.31 -6.75 14.39
CA THR A 3 10.03 -5.37 14.81
C THR A 3 9.50 -4.56 13.61
N PRO A 4 8.40 -3.80 13.77
CA PRO A 4 7.91 -2.90 12.73
C PRO A 4 8.91 -1.79 12.40
N ARG A 5 8.92 -1.35 11.15
CA ARG A 5 9.61 -0.11 10.77
C ARG A 5 8.84 1.06 11.37
N PRO A 6 9.52 2.06 11.98
CA PRO A 6 8.87 3.26 12.49
C PRO A 6 8.26 4.10 11.36
N ARG A 7 8.78 3.96 10.14
CA ARG A 7 8.26 4.64 8.95
C ARG A 7 8.45 3.78 7.70
N VAL A 8 7.35 3.46 7.04
CA VAL A 8 7.25 2.91 5.69
C VAL A 8 6.84 4.06 4.76
N PRO A 9 7.50 4.23 3.60
CA PRO A 9 7.13 5.27 2.64
C PRO A 9 5.75 5.04 2.00
N ALA A 10 5.07 6.13 1.60
CA ALA A 10 3.87 6.02 0.77
C ALA A 10 4.15 5.29 -0.55
N GLY A 11 3.17 4.54 -1.02
CA GLY A 11 3.25 3.73 -2.23
C GLY A 11 4.01 2.42 -2.06
N SER A 12 4.54 2.10 -0.87
CA SER A 12 5.22 0.82 -0.64
C SER A 12 4.27 -0.36 -0.81
N VAL A 13 4.63 -1.29 -1.70
CA VAL A 13 3.95 -2.57 -1.89
C VAL A 13 4.50 -3.56 -0.89
N ALA A 14 3.64 -4.24 -0.16
CA ALA A 14 4.03 -5.10 0.93
C ALA A 14 3.17 -6.37 1.07
N LEU A 15 3.72 -7.38 1.72
CA LEU A 15 3.10 -8.68 1.97
C LEU A 15 3.02 -8.97 3.48
N ALA A 16 1.91 -9.56 3.92
CA ALA A 16 1.77 -10.17 5.24
C ALA A 16 0.84 -11.39 5.19
N GLY A 17 1.40 -12.58 5.42
CA GLY A 17 0.65 -13.83 5.27
C GLY A 17 0.03 -13.92 3.87
N PRO A 18 -1.29 -14.17 3.75
CA PRO A 18 -1.97 -14.28 2.46
C PRO A 18 -2.30 -12.91 1.83
N TYR A 19 -1.99 -11.80 2.50
CA TYR A 19 -2.38 -10.47 2.06
C TYR A 19 -1.24 -9.76 1.33
N ALA A 20 -1.60 -9.10 0.23
CA ALA A 20 -0.81 -8.04 -0.38
C ALA A 20 -1.51 -6.70 -0.10
N GLY A 21 -0.73 -5.65 0.05
CA GLY A 21 -1.25 -4.32 0.31
C GLY A 21 -0.28 -3.24 -0.15
N ILE A 22 -0.80 -2.04 -0.30
CA ILE A 22 0.01 -0.87 -0.63
C ILE A 22 -0.27 0.20 0.42
N TYR A 23 0.79 0.76 1.01
CA TYR A 23 0.67 1.83 2.00
C TYR A 23 0.23 3.14 1.30
N PRO A 24 -0.96 3.70 1.56
CA PRO A 24 -1.44 4.90 0.85
C PRO A 24 -0.70 6.17 1.28
N GLY A 25 -0.12 6.18 2.48
CA GLY A 25 0.65 7.27 3.05
C GLY A 25 1.79 6.77 3.93
N PRO A 26 2.68 7.64 4.43
CA PRO A 26 3.77 7.23 5.30
C PRO A 26 3.24 6.84 6.70
N SER A 27 3.55 5.63 7.16
CA SER A 27 3.14 5.14 8.48
C SER A 27 4.13 4.11 9.04
N PRO A 28 4.12 3.81 10.34
CA PRO A 28 4.78 2.60 10.85
C PRO A 28 4.23 1.32 10.18
N GLY A 29 5.05 0.29 10.05
CA GLY A 29 4.63 -0.95 9.37
C GLY A 29 5.60 -2.13 9.50
N GLY A 30 5.05 -3.32 9.74
CA GLY A 30 5.81 -4.57 9.92
C GLY A 30 5.76 -5.54 8.74
N TRP A 31 5.07 -5.18 7.65
CA TRP A 31 4.92 -6.03 6.48
C TRP A 31 6.24 -6.11 5.69
N LEU A 32 6.40 -7.20 4.93
CA LEU A 32 7.55 -7.39 4.04
C LEU A 32 7.38 -6.47 2.84
N LEU A 33 8.25 -5.47 2.68
CA LEU A 33 8.21 -4.58 1.53
C LEU A 33 8.84 -5.28 0.33
N VAL A 34 8.15 -5.25 -0.81
CA VAL A 34 8.56 -5.95 -2.05
C VAL A 34 8.61 -5.05 -3.27
N GLY A 35 8.15 -3.80 -3.16
CA GLY A 35 8.18 -2.83 -4.25
C GLY A 35 7.60 -1.49 -3.86
N ARG A 36 7.41 -0.62 -4.87
CA ARG A 36 6.79 0.68 -4.72
C ARG A 36 6.02 1.07 -5.98
N THR A 37 4.97 1.85 -5.81
CA THR A 37 4.22 2.49 -6.89
C THR A 37 4.08 3.99 -6.61
N ASP A 38 3.99 4.78 -7.67
CA ASP A 38 3.65 6.21 -7.61
C ASP A 38 2.13 6.45 -7.65
N LEU A 39 1.32 5.38 -7.68
CA LEU A 39 -0.14 5.49 -7.64
C LEU A 39 -0.61 6.14 -6.33
N VAL A 40 -1.32 7.26 -6.45
CA VAL A 40 -2.05 7.86 -5.33
C VAL A 40 -3.27 7.01 -5.02
N LEU A 41 -3.25 6.35 -3.87
CA LEU A 41 -4.30 5.40 -3.44
C LEU A 41 -5.41 6.06 -2.63
N PHE A 42 -5.10 7.17 -1.98
CA PHE A 42 -6.04 7.92 -1.16
C PHE A 42 -5.76 9.41 -1.31
N ASP A 43 -6.79 10.17 -1.68
CA ASP A 43 -6.80 11.63 -1.63
C ASP A 43 -8.13 12.08 -1.02
N VAL A 44 -8.07 12.92 0.03
CA VAL A 44 -9.27 13.41 0.73
C VAL A 44 -10.11 14.36 -0.12
N HIS A 45 -9.53 14.89 -1.20
CA HIS A 45 -10.20 15.80 -2.13
C HIS A 45 -10.82 15.09 -3.34
N ASP A 46 -10.57 13.79 -3.53
CA ASP A 46 -11.18 12.98 -4.59
C ASP A 46 -12.54 12.40 -4.15
N GLU A 47 -13.41 12.07 -5.13
CA GLU A 47 -14.67 11.36 -4.93
C GLU A 47 -14.73 10.13 -5.89
N PRO A 48 -14.61 8.90 -5.38
CA PRO A 48 -14.37 8.53 -3.99
C PRO A 48 -12.92 8.81 -3.55
N PRO A 49 -12.66 9.07 -2.25
CA PRO A 49 -11.31 9.40 -1.77
C PRO A 49 -10.36 8.20 -1.83
N ALA A 50 -10.88 6.98 -1.71
CA ALA A 50 -10.11 5.75 -1.85
C ALA A 50 -10.20 5.23 -3.29
N ARG A 51 -9.06 5.16 -3.97
CA ARG A 51 -8.99 4.67 -5.36
C ARG A 51 -9.30 3.18 -5.50
N LEU A 52 -9.04 2.38 -4.46
CA LEU A 52 -9.34 0.95 -4.42
C LEU A 52 -10.41 0.68 -3.35
N GLY A 53 -11.65 0.46 -3.80
CA GLY A 53 -12.76 0.08 -2.93
C GLY A 53 -12.90 -1.44 -2.76
N PRO A 54 -13.70 -1.92 -1.78
CA PRO A 54 -14.02 -3.33 -1.65
C PRO A 54 -14.57 -3.91 -2.95
N GLY A 55 -14.07 -5.09 -3.36
CA GLY A 55 -14.44 -5.74 -4.61
C GLY A 55 -13.66 -5.27 -5.84
N THR A 56 -12.77 -4.28 -5.72
CA THR A 56 -11.89 -3.87 -6.82
C THR A 56 -10.86 -4.96 -7.11
N GLU A 57 -10.85 -5.48 -8.34
CA GLU A 57 -9.76 -6.33 -8.81
C GLU A 57 -8.53 -5.49 -9.19
N MET A 58 -7.34 -5.90 -8.76
CA MET A 58 -6.09 -5.20 -9.04
C MET A 58 -5.05 -6.18 -9.58
N ARG A 59 -4.33 -5.77 -10.64
CA ARG A 59 -3.13 -6.43 -11.14
C ARG A 59 -1.91 -5.57 -10.83
N MET A 60 -0.86 -6.19 -10.28
CA MET A 60 0.44 -5.55 -10.07
C MET A 60 1.42 -6.08 -11.11
N GLU A 61 2.15 -5.18 -11.75
CA GLU A 61 3.16 -5.51 -12.77
C GLU A 61 4.47 -4.82 -12.42
N VAL A 62 5.57 -5.52 -12.70
CA VAL A 62 6.92 -4.95 -12.58
C VAL A 62 7.26 -4.27 -13.90
N ARG A 63 7.78 -3.05 -13.83
CA ARG A 63 8.34 -2.33 -14.97
C ARG A 63 9.84 -2.56 -15.07
#